data_AF-A0A2V7SAZ5-F1
#
_entry.id   AF-A0A2V7SAZ5-F1
#
_cell.length_a   1.000
_cell.length_b   1.000
_cell.length_c   1.000
_cell.angle_alpha   90.00
_cell.angle_beta   90.00
_cell.angle_gamma   90.00
#
_symmetry.space_group_name_H-M   'P 1'
#
loop_
_entity.id
_entity.type
_entity.pdbx_description
1 polymer ?
#
loop_
_entity_poly.entity_id
_entity_poly.type
_entity_poly.pdbx_seq_one_letter_code
_entity_poly.pdbx_strand_id
1 'polypeptide(L)'
;MTRTLSTICLGLVALGAGCDRRSSPAEPTSIDAALRRDLARWGVIPIGPMPAQDPALVALGRALMFDKILSGNRDISCATCHQPSEHAGDGLSLAVGTGGTGLGPSRTLGPGRQFVPRNAPSLVNGGLGLFYLFWDGRISGFQSGPRCSPW
;
A
#
# COMPACT_ATOMS: atom_id res chain seq x y z
N MET A 1 58.51 -4.57 -50.91
CA MET A 1 58.00 -3.83 -49.73
C MET A 1 56.48 -3.61 -49.76
N THR A 2 55.71 -4.39 -50.54
CA THR A 2 54.25 -4.21 -50.72
C THR A 2 53.38 -5.33 -50.10
N ARG A 3 53.98 -6.46 -49.67
CA ARG A 3 53.24 -7.58 -49.08
C ARG A 3 52.96 -7.44 -47.58
N THR A 4 53.77 -6.66 -46.85
CA THR A 4 53.63 -6.43 -45.41
C THR A 4 52.55 -5.40 -45.05
N LEU A 5 52.24 -4.46 -45.94
CA LEU A 5 51.15 -3.48 -45.76
C LEU A 5 49.76 -4.13 -45.90
N SER A 6 49.61 -5.15 -46.74
CA SER A 6 48.33 -5.84 -46.97
C SER A 6 47.90 -6.69 -45.77
N THR A 7 48.86 -7.33 -45.08
CA THR A 7 48.59 -8.14 -43.88
C THR A 7 48.23 -7.29 -42.65
N ILE A 8 48.75 -6.07 -42.56
CA ILE A 8 48.43 -5.14 -41.46
C ILE A 8 46.98 -4.61 -41.60
N CYS A 9 46.53 -4.32 -42.84
CA CYS A 9 45.15 -3.90 -43.07
C CYS A 9 44.11 -5.00 -42.79
N LEU A 10 44.40 -6.28 -43.08
CA LEU A 10 43.49 -7.38 -42.72
C LEU A 10 43.42 -7.64 -41.21
N GLY A 11 44.53 -7.46 -40.48
CA GLY A 11 44.57 -7.63 -39.02
C GLY A 11 43.76 -6.56 -38.27
N LEU A 12 43.79 -5.31 -38.72
CA LEU A 12 43.04 -4.20 -38.11
C LEU A 12 41.52 -4.30 -38.33
N VAL A 13 41.06 -4.89 -39.44
CA VAL A 13 39.63 -5.11 -39.71
C VAL A 13 39.05 -6.21 -38.81
N ALA A 14 39.84 -7.22 -38.43
CA ALA A 14 39.39 -8.29 -37.53
C ALA A 14 39.22 -7.85 -36.05
N LEU A 15 39.92 -6.80 -35.62
CA LEU A 15 39.79 -6.24 -34.27
C LEU A 15 38.60 -5.28 -34.10
N GLY A 16 37.99 -4.80 -35.19
CA GLY A 16 36.83 -3.91 -35.15
C GLY A 16 35.45 -4.60 -35.22
N ALA A 17 35.41 -5.92 -35.51
CA ALA A 17 34.17 -6.67 -35.66
C ALA A 17 33.63 -7.26 -34.34
N GLY A 18 34.37 -7.09 -33.24
CA GLY A 18 33.97 -7.46 -31.88
C GLY A 18 33.16 -6.36 -31.18
N CYS A 19 32.35 -5.59 -31.90
CA CYS A 19 31.24 -4.92 -31.25
C CYS A 19 30.21 -6.01 -30.90
N ASP A 20 30.36 -6.60 -29.71
CA ASP A 20 29.22 -7.21 -29.02
C ASP A 20 28.10 -6.18 -29.06
N ARG A 21 27.17 -6.35 -30.01
CA ARG A 21 25.84 -5.78 -29.87
C ARG A 21 25.35 -6.39 -28.57
N ARG A 22 25.48 -5.63 -27.48
CA ARG A 22 24.59 -5.79 -26.34
C ARG A 22 23.21 -5.66 -26.94
N SER A 23 22.60 -6.81 -27.24
CA SER A 23 21.19 -6.87 -27.54
C SER A 23 20.53 -6.23 -26.33
N SER A 24 20.05 -5.00 -26.49
CA SER A 24 19.16 -4.42 -25.50
C SER A 24 18.09 -5.47 -25.23
N PRO A 25 17.80 -5.81 -23.96
CA PRO A 25 16.73 -6.75 -23.65
C PRO A 25 15.51 -6.32 -24.47
N ALA A 26 14.95 -7.24 -25.26
CA ALA A 26 13.83 -6.93 -26.11
C ALA A 26 12.77 -6.19 -25.29
N GLU A 27 12.38 -5.00 -25.75
CA GLU A 27 11.30 -4.22 -25.15
C GLU A 27 10.09 -5.14 -24.94
N PRO A 28 9.42 -5.09 -23.77
CA PRO A 28 8.25 -5.93 -23.54
C PRO A 28 7.22 -5.68 -24.64
N THR A 29 6.82 -6.74 -25.34
CA THR A 29 5.81 -6.66 -26.40
C THR A 29 4.41 -6.32 -25.86
N SER A 30 4.21 -6.34 -24.53
CA SER A 30 2.99 -5.86 -23.86
C SER A 30 3.28 -5.26 -22.48
N ILE A 31 2.40 -4.36 -22.02
CA ILE A 31 2.48 -3.78 -20.67
C ILE A 31 2.47 -4.84 -19.56
N ASP A 32 1.74 -5.94 -19.76
CA ASP A 32 1.70 -7.05 -18.82
C ASP A 32 3.04 -7.80 -18.73
N ALA A 33 3.77 -7.92 -19.84
CA ALA A 33 5.10 -8.52 -19.83
C ALA A 33 6.10 -7.61 -19.10
N ALA A 34 5.97 -6.29 -19.24
CA ALA A 34 6.75 -5.32 -18.47
C ALA A 34 6.47 -5.45 -16.98
N LEU A 35 5.19 -5.41 -16.59
CA LEU A 35 4.75 -5.52 -15.20
C LEU A 35 5.23 -6.82 -14.55
N ARG A 36 5.06 -7.97 -15.21
CA ARG A 36 5.53 -9.26 -14.66
C ARG A 36 7.03 -9.28 -14.43
N ARG A 37 7.83 -8.70 -15.32
CA ARG A 37 9.29 -8.61 -15.12
C ARG A 37 9.65 -7.71 -13.95
N ASP A 38 8.94 -6.60 -13.78
CA ASP A 38 9.20 -5.69 -12.67
C ASP A 38 8.77 -6.30 -11.33
N LEU A 39 7.59 -6.94 -11.25
CA LEU A 39 7.17 -7.68 -10.07
C LEU A 39 8.19 -8.77 -9.70
N ALA A 40 8.69 -9.53 -10.69
CA ALA A 40 9.70 -10.55 -10.47
C ALA A 40 11.04 -9.96 -9.98
N ARG A 41 11.47 -8.82 -10.53
CA ARG A 41 12.70 -8.12 -10.14
C ARG A 41 12.67 -7.68 -8.67
N TRP A 42 11.53 -7.19 -8.20
CA TRP A 42 11.32 -6.76 -6.83
C TRP A 42 10.94 -7.91 -5.88
N GLY A 43 10.87 -9.15 -6.38
CA GLY A 43 10.46 -10.31 -5.58
C GLY A 43 9.05 -10.16 -5.01
N VAL A 44 8.16 -9.44 -5.69
CA VAL A 44 6.79 -9.21 -5.22
C VAL A 44 6.05 -10.54 -5.23
N ILE A 45 5.64 -10.97 -4.04
CA ILE A 45 4.81 -12.15 -3.84
C ILE A 45 3.36 -11.73 -3.54
N PRO A 46 2.37 -12.52 -3.96
CA PRO A 46 0.99 -12.30 -3.54
C PRO A 46 0.86 -12.35 -2.01
N ILE A 47 -0.03 -11.52 -1.47
CA ILE A 47 -0.45 -11.64 -0.08
C ILE A 47 -1.07 -13.04 0.10
N GLY A 48 -0.53 -13.81 1.05
CA GLY A 48 -0.98 -15.16 1.34
C GLY A 48 -2.39 -15.21 1.95
N PRO A 49 -2.97 -16.41 2.11
CA PRO A 49 -4.27 -16.55 2.75
C PRO A 49 -4.22 -16.04 4.19
N MET A 50 -5.25 -15.28 4.58
CA MET A 50 -5.43 -14.82 5.95
C MET A 50 -5.95 -15.96 6.84
N PRO A 51 -5.47 -16.07 8.10
CA PRO A 51 -6.04 -17.02 9.05
C PRO A 51 -7.54 -16.78 9.23
N ALA A 52 -8.34 -17.85 9.21
CA ALA A 52 -9.76 -17.76 9.47
C ALA A 52 -10.01 -17.15 10.86
N GLN A 53 -10.97 -16.24 10.95
CA GLN A 53 -11.39 -15.60 12.19
C GLN A 53 -12.70 -16.24 12.66
N ASP A 54 -12.93 -16.28 13.98
CA ASP A 54 -14.21 -16.74 14.55
C ASP A 54 -15.37 -15.87 14.00
N PRO A 55 -16.38 -16.47 13.32
CA PRO A 55 -17.51 -15.72 12.78
C PRO A 55 -18.26 -14.87 13.82
N ALA A 56 -18.34 -15.33 15.07
CA ALA A 56 -19.00 -14.58 16.15
C ALA A 56 -18.21 -13.32 16.50
N LEU A 57 -16.87 -13.41 16.57
CA LEU A 57 -16.01 -12.25 16.80
C LEU A 57 -16.01 -11.29 15.60
N VAL A 58 -16.09 -11.80 14.37
CA VAL A 58 -16.24 -10.97 13.17
C VAL A 58 -17.56 -10.20 13.21
N ALA A 59 -18.66 -10.86 13.58
CA ALA A 59 -19.97 -10.21 13.71
C ALA A 59 -19.97 -9.13 14.81
N LEU A 60 -19.38 -9.42 15.97
CA LEU A 60 -19.21 -8.45 17.05
C LEU A 60 -18.35 -7.25 16.62
N GLY A 61 -17.19 -7.51 16.01
CA GLY A 61 -16.30 -6.47 15.51
C GLY A 61 -16.99 -5.58 14.48
N ARG A 62 -17.79 -6.17 13.58
CA ARG A 62 -18.65 -5.42 12.65
C ARG A 62 -19.65 -4.56 13.40
N ALA A 63 -20.36 -5.07 14.42
CA ALA A 63 -21.31 -4.25 15.18
C ALA A 63 -20.62 -3.03 15.81
N LEU A 64 -19.49 -3.24 16.49
CA LEU A 64 -18.71 -2.18 17.14
C LEU A 64 -18.16 -1.14 16.14
N MET A 65 -17.73 -1.58 14.95
CA MET A 65 -17.20 -0.71 13.89
C MET A 65 -18.19 0.39 13.49
N PHE A 66 -19.50 0.09 13.49
CA PHE A 66 -20.55 1.01 13.08
C PHE A 66 -21.27 1.68 14.25
N ASP A 67 -21.04 1.26 15.49
CA ASP A 67 -21.76 1.77 16.64
C ASP A 67 -21.20 3.12 17.13
N LYS A 68 -22.08 4.12 17.19
CA LYS A 68 -21.74 5.46 17.66
C LYS A 68 -21.74 5.58 19.18
N ILE A 69 -22.32 4.61 19.90
CA ILE A 69 -22.37 4.65 21.36
C ILE A 69 -20.98 4.70 22.00
N LEU A 70 -19.96 4.24 21.27
CA LEU A 70 -18.57 4.24 21.67
C LEU A 70 -17.93 5.64 21.64
N SER A 71 -18.52 6.63 20.96
CA SER A 71 -18.04 8.01 21.04
C SER A 71 -18.70 8.77 22.19
N GLY A 72 -17.94 9.62 22.88
CA GLY A 72 -18.42 10.31 24.08
C GLY A 72 -19.69 11.15 23.86
N ASN A 73 -19.81 11.78 22.69
CA ASN A 73 -20.97 12.55 22.27
C ASN A 73 -21.92 11.80 21.31
N ARG A 74 -21.67 10.50 21.07
CA ARG A 74 -22.51 9.56 20.33
C ARG A 74 -22.85 9.93 18.88
N ASP A 75 -22.00 10.69 18.22
CA ASP A 75 -22.23 11.18 16.85
C ASP A 75 -21.34 10.53 15.78
N ILE A 76 -20.27 9.84 16.16
CA ILE A 76 -19.31 9.17 15.27
C ILE A 76 -19.04 7.73 15.72
N SER A 77 -18.66 6.89 14.78
CA SER A 77 -18.16 5.52 14.99
C SER A 77 -16.86 5.33 14.20
N CYS A 78 -16.20 4.18 14.34
CA CYS A 78 -15.02 3.87 13.54
C CYS A 78 -15.29 3.99 12.04
N ALA A 79 -16.45 3.51 11.58
CA ALA A 79 -16.90 3.59 10.19
C ALA A 79 -17.19 5.01 9.69
N THR A 80 -17.27 6.01 10.58
CA THR A 80 -17.51 7.40 10.16
C THR A 80 -16.30 7.98 9.43
N CYS A 81 -15.07 7.60 9.81
CA CYS A 81 -13.82 8.02 9.17
C CYS A 81 -13.12 6.89 8.40
N HIS A 82 -13.61 5.65 8.50
CA HIS A 82 -13.06 4.47 7.82
C HIS A 82 -14.19 3.74 7.09
N GLN A 83 -14.87 4.44 6.18
CA GLN A 83 -16.08 3.91 5.57
C GLN A 83 -15.78 2.91 4.44
N PRO A 84 -16.53 1.80 4.31
CA PRO A 84 -16.29 0.82 3.26
C PRO A 84 -16.31 1.39 1.83
N SER A 85 -17.20 2.36 1.54
CA SER A 85 -17.30 3.00 0.23
C SER A 85 -16.13 3.91 -0.13
N GLU A 86 -15.37 4.40 0.86
CA GLU A 86 -14.10 5.12 0.66
C GLU A 86 -12.90 4.21 0.92
N HIS A 87 -13.01 2.93 0.55
CA HIS A 87 -11.91 1.96 0.71
C HIS A 87 -11.43 1.84 2.16
N ALA A 88 -12.37 1.88 3.12
CA ALA A 88 -12.11 1.91 4.56
C ALA A 88 -11.23 3.08 5.04
N GLY A 89 -11.24 4.20 4.33
CA GLY A 89 -10.70 5.49 4.75
C GLY A 89 -11.79 6.56 4.86
N ASP A 90 -11.39 7.83 5.01
CA ASP A 90 -12.33 8.96 5.15
C ASP A 90 -12.67 9.63 3.81
N GLY A 91 -11.87 9.40 2.77
CA GLY A 91 -12.02 10.10 1.48
C GLY A 91 -11.69 11.60 1.53
N LEU A 92 -11.09 12.07 2.62
CA LEU A 92 -10.65 13.44 2.82
C LEU A 92 -9.14 13.49 3.06
N SER A 93 -8.49 14.60 2.66
CA SER A 93 -7.08 14.84 2.99
C SER A 93 -6.86 14.92 4.51
N LEU A 94 -7.74 15.63 5.21
CA LEU A 94 -7.76 15.74 6.67
C LEU A 94 -9.13 15.32 7.19
N ALA A 95 -9.13 14.49 8.24
CA ALA A 95 -10.37 13.96 8.75
C ALA A 95 -11.19 15.00 9.51
N VAL A 96 -12.51 14.89 9.42
CA VAL A 96 -13.42 15.60 10.31
C VAL A 96 -13.65 14.74 11.55
N GLY A 97 -13.40 15.28 12.74
CA GLY A 97 -13.65 14.57 13.99
C GLY A 97 -15.13 14.56 14.39
N THR A 98 -15.39 14.48 15.69
CA THR A 98 -16.74 14.67 16.27
C THR A 98 -17.35 16.03 15.92
N GLY A 99 -18.68 16.10 15.82
CA GLY A 99 -19.46 17.30 15.57
C GLY A 99 -19.67 17.63 14.10
N GLY A 100 -19.05 16.87 13.19
CA GLY A 100 -19.28 17.01 11.75
C GLY A 100 -20.55 16.31 11.26
N THR A 101 -20.91 16.59 10.01
CA THR A 101 -22.04 15.93 9.33
C THR A 101 -21.60 15.34 7.99
N GLY A 102 -22.38 14.40 7.44
CA GLY A 102 -22.04 13.72 6.19
C GLY A 102 -21.05 12.56 6.35
N LEU A 103 -20.70 11.94 5.23
CA LEU A 103 -19.76 10.81 5.14
C LEU A 103 -18.88 10.94 3.89
N GLY A 104 -17.69 10.37 3.94
CA GLY A 104 -16.75 10.43 2.81
C GLY A 104 -16.42 11.87 2.40
N PRO A 105 -16.33 12.15 1.08
CA PRO A 105 -16.09 13.48 0.54
C PRO A 105 -17.13 14.54 0.91
N SER A 106 -18.34 14.14 1.34
CA SER A 106 -19.42 15.06 1.69
C SER A 106 -19.34 15.57 3.13
N ARG A 107 -18.29 15.21 3.88
CA ARG A 107 -18.16 15.56 5.29
C ARG A 107 -17.91 17.05 5.48
N THR A 108 -18.59 17.63 6.46
CA THR A 108 -18.46 19.04 6.82
C THR A 108 -18.13 19.20 8.30
N LEU A 109 -17.35 20.23 8.63
CA LEU A 109 -17.05 20.59 10.01
C LEU A 109 -18.30 21.12 10.72
N GLY A 110 -18.47 20.72 11.97
CA GLY A 110 -19.43 21.36 12.87
C GLY A 110 -18.99 22.76 13.30
N PRO A 111 -19.92 23.58 13.79
CA PRO A 111 -19.60 24.90 14.35
C PRO A 111 -18.50 24.81 15.42
N GLY A 112 -17.47 25.64 15.29
CA GLY A 112 -16.35 25.68 16.24
C GLY A 112 -15.44 24.44 16.24
N ARG A 113 -15.60 23.51 15.28
CA ARG A 113 -14.72 22.35 15.12
C ARG A 113 -13.57 22.65 14.16
N GLN A 114 -12.48 21.91 14.35
CA GLN A 114 -11.32 21.92 13.47
C GLN A 114 -11.10 20.53 12.88
N PHE A 115 -10.40 20.47 11.75
CA PHE A 115 -9.95 19.21 11.19
C PHE A 115 -8.99 18.51 12.16
N VAL A 116 -9.06 17.18 12.16
CA VAL A 116 -8.02 16.35 12.78
C VAL A 116 -6.74 16.58 11.96
N PRO A 117 -5.58 16.87 12.58
CA PRO A 117 -4.36 17.27 11.88
C PRO A 117 -3.62 16.09 11.22
N ARG A 118 -4.37 15.06 10.80
CA ARG A 118 -3.88 13.87 10.12
C ARG A 118 -5.00 13.23 9.30
N ASN A 119 -4.59 12.57 8.22
CA ASN A 119 -5.47 11.72 7.43
C ASN A 119 -5.92 10.49 8.25
N ALA A 120 -7.10 9.96 7.95
CA ALA A 120 -7.52 8.63 8.39
C ALA A 120 -7.19 7.62 7.28
N PRO A 121 -6.15 6.77 7.46
CA PRO A 121 -5.69 5.86 6.44
C PRO A 121 -6.70 4.73 6.20
N SER A 122 -6.59 4.05 5.06
CA SER A 122 -7.38 2.84 4.81
C SER A 122 -7.09 1.76 5.87
N LEU A 123 -8.13 1.07 6.33
CA LEU A 123 -7.98 -0.14 7.17
C LEU A 123 -7.77 -1.43 6.35
N VAL A 124 -7.87 -1.36 5.02
CA VAL A 124 -7.63 -2.52 4.14
C VAL A 124 -6.20 -3.00 4.36
N ASN A 125 -6.02 -4.32 4.45
CA ASN A 125 -4.74 -4.98 4.72
C ASN A 125 -4.14 -4.72 6.12
N GLY A 126 -4.79 -3.96 7.00
CA GLY A 126 -4.30 -3.74 8.37
C GLY A 126 -4.15 -5.03 9.19
N GLY A 127 -4.92 -6.07 8.84
CA GLY A 127 -4.84 -7.40 9.46
C GLY A 127 -3.58 -8.20 9.13
N LEU A 128 -2.74 -7.76 8.18
CA LEU A 128 -1.51 -8.47 7.78
C LEU A 128 -0.39 -8.45 8.83
N GLY A 129 -0.61 -7.81 9.99
CA GLY A 129 0.38 -7.74 11.07
C GLY A 129 1.38 -6.62 10.85
N LEU A 130 0.89 -5.37 10.76
CA LEU A 130 1.75 -4.20 10.75
C LEU A 130 2.48 -4.07 12.09
N PHE A 131 3.81 -3.94 12.06
CA PHE A 131 4.62 -3.79 13.27
C PHE A 131 4.41 -2.42 13.94
N TYR A 132 4.04 -1.41 13.15
CA TYR A 132 3.77 -0.05 13.59
C TYR A 132 2.41 0.41 13.05
N LEU A 133 1.65 1.14 13.86
CA LEU A 133 0.46 1.87 13.41
C LEU A 133 0.72 3.37 13.45
N PHE A 134 0.01 4.09 12.59
CA PHE A 134 0.17 5.52 12.31
C PHE A 134 1.50 5.88 11.65
N TRP A 135 1.55 7.07 11.04
CA TRP A 135 2.73 7.55 10.32
C TRP A 135 3.94 7.77 11.22
N ASP A 136 3.72 8.09 12.48
CA ASP A 136 4.76 8.32 13.48
C ASP A 136 5.08 7.07 14.33
N GLY A 137 4.48 5.91 13.99
CA GLY A 137 4.78 4.63 14.62
C GLY A 137 4.52 4.57 16.13
N ARG A 138 3.72 5.51 16.68
CA ARG A 138 3.51 5.66 18.13
C ARG A 138 2.88 4.43 18.80
N ILE A 139 2.25 3.56 18.01
CA ILE A 139 1.84 2.23 18.44
C ILE A 139 2.72 1.22 17.74
N SER A 140 3.40 0.39 18.51
CA SER A 140 4.29 -0.67 18.04
C SER A 140 4.01 -1.99 18.76
N GLY A 141 4.58 -3.09 18.27
CA GLY A 141 4.52 -4.39 18.94
C GLY A 141 3.16 -5.09 18.81
N PHE A 142 2.40 -4.80 17.75
CA PHE A 142 1.16 -5.52 17.48
C PHE A 142 1.50 -6.93 16.97
N GLN A 143 1.25 -7.95 17.78
CA GLN A 143 1.25 -9.33 17.34
C GLN A 143 -0.15 -9.67 16.80
N SER A 144 -0.24 -10.20 15.59
CA SER A 144 -1.49 -10.67 15.01
C SER A 144 -1.96 -11.93 15.74
N GLY A 145 -2.95 -11.78 16.62
CA GLY A 145 -3.55 -12.86 17.42
C GLY A 145 -4.48 -12.33 18.51
N PRO A 146 -5.29 -13.18 19.17
CA PRO A 146 -6.06 -12.76 20.34
C PRO A 146 -5.10 -12.24 21.39
N ARG A 147 -5.28 -10.98 21.79
CA ARG A 147 -4.51 -10.38 22.88
C ARG A 147 -4.86 -11.08 24.18
N CYS A 148 -4.00 -11.98 24.63
CA CYS A 148 -3.73 -12.11 26.06
C CYS A 148 -2.82 -10.94 26.42
N SER A 149 -3.37 -9.82 26.89
CA SER A 149 -2.56 -8.86 27.64
C SER A 149 -2.23 -9.47 29.00
N PRO A 150 -1.00 -9.35 29.52
CA PRO A 150 -0.64 -9.79 30.86
C PRO A 150 -1.04 -8.76 31.94
N TRP A 151 -2.08 -7.97 31.70
CA TRP A 151 -2.68 -7.05 32.68
C TRP A 151 -4.18 -7.29 32.72
#